data_AF-A0A7S2AVI7-F1
#
_entry.id   AF-A0A7S2AVI7-F1
#
_cell.length_a   1.000
_cell.length_b   1.000
_cell.length_c   1.000
_cell.angle_alpha   90.00
_cell.angle_beta   90.00
_cell.angle_gamma   90.00
#
_symmetry.space_group_name_H-M   'P 1'
#
loop_
_entity.id
_entity.type
_entity.pdbx_description
1 polymer ?
#
loop_
_entity_poly.entity_id
_entity_poly.type
_entity_poly.pdbx_seq_one_letter_code
_entity_poly.pdbx_strand_id
1 'polypeptide(L)'
;MRLLRLSMGSYARILEIAIANGEPVLLENIPEALDPLLEPLLQKAVFKAGSINMIRLGDSTVEYNADFKLYLTTKLPNPHYSPEICVQVTLLNFMVTPEGLEDQMLGILVAKEEAETERKRLNLVVESAQSKAQLQEIEDRILELLSNAKGNILDDEELINTLATSKL
;
A
#
# COMPACT_ATOMS: atom_id res chain seq x y z
N MET A 1 6.43 -1.03 -11.51
CA MET A 1 5.00 -0.71 -11.63
C MET A 1 4.75 -0.16 -13.03
N ARG A 2 3.86 -0.77 -13.81
CA ARG A 2 3.49 -0.28 -15.15
C ARG A 2 2.19 0.51 -15.12
N LEU A 3 2.13 1.60 -15.88
CA LEU A 3 0.93 2.42 -16.06
C LEU A 3 0.25 2.04 -17.38
N LEU A 4 -1.06 1.79 -17.34
CA LEU A 4 -1.84 1.39 -18.52
C LEU A 4 -3.15 2.17 -18.61
N ARG A 5 -3.65 2.31 -19.84
CA ARG A 5 -4.97 2.87 -20.15
C ARG A 5 -5.71 1.95 -21.12
N LEU A 6 -7.01 1.81 -20.93
CA LEU A 6 -7.87 0.98 -21.79
C LEU A 6 -7.89 1.43 -23.25
N SER A 7 -7.61 2.71 -23.53
CA SER A 7 -7.53 3.25 -24.90
C SER A 7 -6.29 2.80 -25.67
N MET A 8 -5.31 2.16 -25.02
CA MET A 8 -4.12 1.66 -25.69
C MET A 8 -4.42 0.33 -26.37
N GLY A 9 -4.29 0.26 -27.71
CA GLY A 9 -4.53 -0.98 -28.44
C GLY A 9 -3.63 -2.17 -28.05
N SER A 10 -2.51 -1.91 -27.36
CA SER A 10 -1.61 -2.93 -26.81
C SER A 10 -1.88 -3.30 -25.34
N TYR A 11 -2.93 -2.75 -24.73
CA TYR A 11 -3.25 -2.93 -23.31
C TYR A 11 -3.28 -4.42 -22.89
N ALA A 12 -4.05 -5.26 -23.61
CA ALA A 12 -4.19 -6.67 -23.29
C ALA A 12 -2.83 -7.38 -23.28
N ARG A 13 -2.02 -7.20 -24.32
CA ARG A 13 -0.69 -7.82 -24.42
C ARG A 13 0.26 -7.35 -23.33
N ILE A 14 0.25 -6.07 -22.96
CA ILE A 14 1.11 -5.57 -21.88
C ILE A 14 0.67 -6.12 -20.53
N LEU A 15 -0.65 -6.27 -20.33
CA LEU A 15 -1.22 -6.88 -19.13
C LEU A 15 -0.81 -8.36 -19.01
N GLU A 16 -0.92 -9.15 -20.08
CA GLU A 16 -0.47 -10.54 -20.12
C GLU A 16 1.02 -10.67 -19.72
N ILE A 17 1.89 -9.84 -20.29
CA ILE A 17 3.32 -9.84 -19.97
C ILE A 17 3.56 -9.46 -18.50
N ALA A 18 2.84 -8.46 -17.99
CA ALA A 18 2.99 -8.03 -16.60
C ALA A 18 2.54 -9.10 -15.60
N ILE A 19 1.47 -9.84 -15.91
CA ILE A 19 0.99 -10.97 -15.10
C ILE A 19 2.04 -12.07 -15.03
N ALA A 20 2.61 -12.47 -16.18
CA ALA A 20 3.64 -13.50 -16.22
C ALA A 20 4.91 -13.09 -15.45
N ASN A 21 5.30 -11.81 -15.54
CA ASN A 21 6.48 -11.29 -14.86
C ASN A 21 6.25 -10.93 -13.38
N GLY A 22 5.01 -10.99 -12.86
CA GLY A 22 4.71 -10.56 -11.49
C GLY A 22 4.82 -9.05 -11.27
N GLU A 23 4.74 -8.25 -12.33
CA GLU A 23 4.91 -6.80 -12.23
C GLU A 23 3.60 -6.09 -11.85
N PRO A 24 3.60 -5.16 -10.88
CA PRO A 24 2.38 -4.45 -10.51
C PRO A 24 1.92 -3.51 -11.64
N VAL A 25 0.61 -3.50 -11.90
CA VAL A 25 -0.03 -2.71 -12.96
C VAL A 25 -1.04 -1.74 -12.34
N LEU A 26 -0.99 -0.48 -12.79
CA LEU A 26 -1.97 0.55 -12.50
C LEU A 26 -2.75 0.89 -13.78
N LEU A 27 -4.05 0.61 -13.78
CA LEU A 27 -4.98 1.01 -14.83
C LEU A 27 -5.63 2.35 -14.48
N GLU A 28 -5.41 3.33 -15.35
CA GLU A 28 -5.95 4.67 -15.17
C GLU A 28 -7.27 4.91 -15.90
N ASN A 29 -8.11 5.73 -15.28
CA ASN A 29 -9.34 6.26 -15.84
C ASN A 29 -10.31 5.15 -16.29
N ILE A 30 -10.50 4.15 -15.43
CA ILE A 30 -11.48 3.11 -15.69
C ILE A 30 -12.90 3.72 -15.66
N PRO A 31 -13.76 3.37 -16.63
CA PRO A 31 -15.18 3.73 -16.61
C PRO A 31 -15.93 2.93 -15.53
N GLU A 32 -17.22 3.21 -15.34
CA GLU A 32 -18.09 2.43 -14.42
C GLU A 32 -18.27 0.98 -14.91
N ALA A 33 -18.38 0.79 -16.23
CA ALA A 33 -18.45 -0.52 -16.85
C ALA A 33 -17.04 -1.05 -17.17
N LEU A 34 -16.55 -2.00 -16.38
CA LEU A 34 -15.23 -2.60 -16.59
C LEU A 34 -15.18 -3.47 -17.85
N ASP A 35 -13.99 -3.55 -18.45
CA ASP A 35 -13.72 -4.44 -19.57
C ASP A 35 -13.85 -5.91 -19.11
N PRO A 36 -14.68 -6.76 -19.76
CA PRO A 36 -14.81 -8.17 -19.43
C PRO A 36 -13.48 -8.95 -19.43
N LEU A 37 -12.45 -8.46 -20.13
CA LEU A 37 -11.10 -9.03 -20.08
C LEU A 37 -10.52 -9.07 -18.65
N LEU A 38 -10.95 -8.14 -17.78
CA LEU A 38 -10.50 -8.05 -16.39
C LEU A 38 -11.20 -9.02 -15.46
N GLU A 39 -12.38 -9.55 -15.82
CA GLU A 39 -13.20 -10.40 -14.94
C GLU A 39 -12.40 -11.54 -14.29
N PRO A 40 -11.55 -12.30 -15.03
CA PRO A 40 -10.77 -13.39 -14.44
C PRO A 40 -9.77 -12.90 -13.39
N LEU A 41 -9.24 -11.68 -13.53
CA LEU A 41 -8.32 -11.08 -12.57
C LEU A 41 -9.06 -10.61 -11.31
N LEU A 42 -10.24 -9.99 -11.47
CA LEU A 42 -11.05 -9.51 -10.35
C LEU A 42 -11.57 -10.68 -9.50
N GLN A 43 -11.99 -11.76 -10.16
CA GLN A 43 -12.43 -13.00 -9.50
C GLN A 43 -11.27 -13.84 -8.95
N LYS A 44 -10.02 -13.51 -9.30
CA LYS A 44 -8.84 -14.35 -9.04
C LYS A 44 -9.05 -15.79 -9.53
N ALA A 45 -9.59 -15.94 -10.74
CA ALA A 45 -9.90 -17.22 -11.39
C ALA A 45 -8.62 -17.94 -11.89
N VAL A 46 -7.67 -18.15 -10.98
CA VAL A 46 -6.41 -18.85 -11.21
C VAL A 46 -6.65 -20.34 -11.09
N PHE A 47 -6.15 -21.10 -12.07
CA PHE A 47 -6.21 -22.56 -12.07
C PHE A 47 -4.81 -23.16 -12.21
N LYS A 48 -4.65 -24.41 -11.78
CA LYS A 48 -3.38 -25.12 -11.91
C LYS A 48 -3.35 -25.93 -13.21
N ALA A 49 -2.34 -25.70 -14.03
CA ALA A 49 -1.99 -26.54 -15.16
C ALA A 49 -0.67 -27.26 -14.84
N GLY A 50 -0.78 -28.51 -14.35
CA GLY A 50 0.36 -29.22 -13.78
C GLY A 50 0.86 -28.55 -12.49
N SER A 51 2.13 -28.12 -12.47
CA SER A 51 2.75 -27.41 -11.34
C SER A 51 2.69 -25.89 -11.45
N ILE A 52 2.17 -25.34 -12.55
CA ILE A 52 2.18 -23.90 -12.85
C ILE A 52 0.78 -23.34 -12.63
N ASN A 53 0.70 -22.18 -11.98
CA ASN A 53 -0.54 -21.43 -11.86
C ASN A 53 -0.78 -20.67 -13.18
N MET A 54 -1.99 -20.75 -13.72
CA MET A 54 -2.37 -20.08 -14.95
C MET A 54 -3.69 -19.34 -14.77
N ILE A 55 -3.90 -18.34 -15.61
CA ILE A 55 -5.14 -17.57 -15.67
C ILE A 55 -5.52 -17.36 -17.12
N ARG A 56 -6.83 -17.42 -17.41
CA ARG A 56 -7.35 -17.18 -18.75
C ARG A 56 -7.76 -15.72 -18.87
N LEU A 57 -7.17 -14.99 -19.81
CA LEU A 57 -7.55 -13.62 -20.16
C LEU A 57 -8.09 -13.62 -21.60
N GLY A 58 -9.41 -13.52 -21.73
CA GLY A 58 -10.08 -13.63 -23.03
C GLY A 58 -9.80 -14.99 -23.69
N ASP A 59 -9.13 -14.96 -24.84
CA ASP A 59 -8.75 -16.16 -25.59
C ASP A 59 -7.34 -16.68 -25.24
N SER A 60 -6.55 -15.91 -24.50
CA SER A 60 -5.19 -16.27 -24.08
C SER A 60 -5.18 -16.97 -22.71
N THR A 61 -4.28 -17.94 -22.54
CA THR A 61 -3.94 -18.47 -21.22
C THR A 61 -2.52 -18.03 -20.86
N VAL A 62 -2.37 -17.41 -19.70
CA VAL A 62 -1.13 -16.78 -19.25
C VAL A 62 -0.68 -17.43 -17.95
N GLU A 63 0.62 -17.59 -17.77
CA GLU A 63 1.19 -17.98 -16.48
C GLU A 63 0.93 -16.89 -15.43
N TYR A 64 0.39 -17.29 -14.28
CA TYR A 64 0.03 -16.38 -13.20
C TYR A 64 1.13 -16.36 -12.14
N ASN A 65 1.80 -15.22 -12.02
CA ASN A 65 2.76 -14.99 -10.95
C ASN A 65 2.05 -14.42 -9.71
N ALA A 66 2.31 -15.01 -8.54
CA ALA A 66 1.68 -14.63 -7.27
C ALA A 66 2.07 -13.23 -6.78
N ASP A 67 3.20 -12.67 -7.25
CA ASP A 67 3.65 -11.32 -6.90
C ASP A 67 2.93 -10.21 -7.67
N PHE A 68 2.15 -10.58 -8.69
CA PHE A 68 1.38 -9.64 -9.50
C PHE A 68 0.33 -8.88 -8.66
N LYS A 69 0.24 -7.56 -8.86
CA LYS A 69 -0.76 -6.69 -8.24
C LYS A 69 -1.45 -5.83 -9.28
N LEU A 70 -2.78 -5.75 -9.20
CA LEU A 70 -3.59 -4.89 -10.06
C LEU A 70 -4.18 -3.75 -9.24
N TYR A 71 -3.96 -2.52 -9.69
CA TYR A 71 -4.54 -1.31 -9.15
C TYR A 71 -5.41 -0.65 -10.22
N LEU A 72 -6.61 -0.23 -9.84
CA LEU A 72 -7.55 0.46 -10.72
C LEU A 72 -7.80 1.85 -10.17
N THR A 73 -7.85 2.85 -11.05
CA THR A 73 -8.16 4.22 -10.67
C THR A 73 -9.19 4.82 -11.61
N THR A 74 -10.11 5.59 -11.05
CA THR A 74 -11.10 6.35 -11.80
C THR A 74 -11.06 7.81 -11.39
N LYS A 75 -11.41 8.69 -12.34
CA LYS A 75 -11.61 10.13 -12.10
C LYS A 75 -13.09 10.50 -12.08
N LEU A 76 -13.99 9.53 -12.27
CA LEU A 76 -15.42 9.77 -12.18
C LEU A 76 -15.76 10.26 -10.76
N PRO A 77 -16.51 11.37 -10.63
CA PRO A 77 -17.05 11.78 -9.36
C PRO A 77 -18.20 10.83 -9.00
N ASN A 78 -18.13 10.19 -7.82
CA ASN A 78 -19.16 9.27 -7.31
C ASN A 78 -19.56 8.16 -8.32
N PRO A 79 -18.61 7.28 -8.73
CA PRO A 79 -18.91 6.21 -9.67
C PRO A 79 -19.83 5.16 -9.05
N HIS A 80 -20.84 4.71 -9.80
CA HIS A 80 -21.77 3.68 -9.37
C HIS A 80 -21.35 2.29 -9.88
N TYR A 81 -20.36 1.69 -9.22
CA TYR A 81 -19.96 0.32 -9.53
C TYR A 81 -21.03 -0.68 -9.09
N SER A 82 -21.21 -1.74 -9.88
CA SER A 82 -22.15 -2.81 -9.54
C SER A 82 -21.75 -3.50 -8.23
N PRO A 83 -22.72 -4.05 -7.47
CA PRO A 83 -22.42 -4.80 -6.26
C PRO A 83 -21.43 -5.96 -6.49
N GLU A 84 -21.47 -6.57 -7.68
CA GLU A 84 -20.55 -7.64 -8.08
C GLU A 84 -19.09 -7.16 -8.05
N ILE A 85 -18.81 -6.02 -8.67
CA ILE A 85 -17.47 -5.41 -8.66
C ILE A 85 -17.08 -5.03 -7.22
N CYS A 86 -18.00 -4.44 -6.47
CA CYS A 86 -17.75 -3.99 -5.10
C CYS A 86 -17.40 -5.11 -4.11
N VAL A 87 -17.81 -6.35 -4.40
CA VAL A 87 -17.43 -7.53 -3.60
C VAL A 87 -16.08 -8.10 -4.04
N GLN A 88 -15.72 -7.97 -5.31
CA GLN A 88 -14.47 -8.49 -5.86
C GLN A 88 -13.26 -7.61 -5.54
N VAL A 89 -13.45 -6.29 -5.44
CA VAL A 89 -12.36 -5.32 -5.23
C VAL A 89 -12.53 -4.55 -3.93
N THR A 90 -11.40 -4.08 -3.39
CA THR A 90 -11.43 -3.10 -2.30
C THR A 90 -11.53 -1.69 -2.88
N LEU A 91 -12.69 -1.05 -2.73
CA LEU A 91 -12.87 0.34 -3.12
C LEU A 91 -12.26 1.27 -2.07
N LEU A 92 -11.41 2.18 -2.53
CA LEU A 92 -10.83 3.24 -1.73
C LEU A 92 -11.35 4.59 -2.23
N ASN A 93 -11.96 5.36 -1.34
CA ASN A 93 -12.42 6.71 -1.65
C ASN A 93 -11.28 7.72 -1.41
N PHE A 94 -10.83 8.35 -2.50
CA PHE A 94 -9.81 9.41 -2.46
C PHE A 94 -10.41 10.82 -2.64
N MET A 95 -11.72 10.98 -2.45
CA MET A 95 -12.34 12.31 -2.45
C MET A 95 -11.72 13.17 -1.35
N VAL A 96 -11.18 14.32 -1.74
CA VAL A 96 -10.67 15.32 -0.80
C VAL A 96 -11.85 15.91 -0.03
N THR A 97 -11.80 15.85 1.30
CA THR A 97 -12.79 16.49 2.16
C THR A 97 -12.54 18.00 2.24
N PRO A 98 -13.56 18.85 2.44
CA PRO A 98 -13.38 20.29 2.60
C PRO A 98 -12.38 20.64 3.70
N GLU A 99 -12.47 19.94 4.84
CA GLU A 99 -11.54 20.06 5.97
C GLU A 99 -10.09 19.71 5.56
N GLY A 100 -9.90 18.59 4.85
CA GLY A 100 -8.58 18.19 4.37
C GLY A 100 -8.00 19.14 3.33
N LEU A 101 -8.84 19.79 2.52
CA LEU A 101 -8.42 20.84 1.59
C LEU A 101 -8.04 22.13 2.33
N GLU A 102 -8.82 22.52 3.35
CA GLU A 102 -8.54 23.68 4.18
C GLU A 102 -7.19 23.53 4.90
N ASP A 103 -6.94 22.38 5.52
CA ASP A 103 -5.66 22.06 6.15
C ASP A 103 -4.48 22.12 5.16
N GLN A 104 -4.67 21.60 3.94
CA GLN A 104 -3.65 21.68 2.88
C GLN A 104 -3.37 23.13 2.48
N MET A 105 -4.41 23.94 2.29
CA MET A 105 -4.28 25.35 1.93
C MET A 105 -3.63 26.15 3.05
N LEU A 106 -4.01 25.90 4.30
CA LEU A 106 -3.40 26.52 5.47
C LEU A 106 -1.91 26.19 5.56
N GLY A 107 -1.53 24.93 5.36
CA GLY A 107 -0.13 24.52 5.34
C GLY A 107 0.69 25.26 4.26
N ILE A 108 0.14 25.40 3.06
CA ILE A 108 0.79 26.15 1.96
C ILE A 108 0.92 27.64 2.31
N LEU A 109 -0.11 28.24 2.92
CA LEU A 109 -0.09 29.64 3.32
C LEU A 109 0.95 29.90 4.42
N VAL A 110 0.94 29.08 5.48
CA VAL A 110 1.89 29.17 6.60
C VAL A 110 3.32 28.97 6.12
N ALA A 111 3.56 28.01 5.23
CA ALA A 111 4.88 27.80 4.63
C ALA A 111 5.41 29.04 3.88
N LYS A 112 4.51 29.85 3.32
CA LYS A 112 4.85 31.07 2.58
C LYS A 112 4.97 32.30 3.48
N GLU A 113 4.09 32.47 4.46
CA GLU A 113 4.07 33.63 5.35
C GLU A 113 5.06 33.51 6.51
N GLU A 114 5.25 32.30 7.05
CA GLU A 114 6.12 32.03 8.20
C GLU A 114 7.00 30.79 7.98
N ALA A 115 7.88 30.85 6.98
CA ALA A 115 8.77 29.74 6.62
C ALA A 115 9.62 29.20 7.79
N GLU A 116 10.05 30.07 8.72
CA GLU A 116 10.81 29.66 9.90
C GLU A 116 9.98 28.85 10.90
N THR A 117 8.72 29.20 11.11
CA THR A 117 7.78 28.45 11.97
C THR A 117 7.49 27.09 11.35
N GLU A 118 7.25 27.03 10.04
CA GLU A 118 6.99 25.77 9.33
C GLU A 118 8.22 24.86 9.34
N ARG A 119 9.42 25.40 9.15
CA ARG A 119 10.67 24.63 9.26
C ARG A 119 10.84 24.00 10.64
N LYS A 120 10.53 24.73 11.71
CA LYS A 120 10.55 24.19 13.08
C LYS A 120 9.52 23.08 13.26
N ARG A 121 8.30 23.27 12.76
CA ARG A 121 7.25 22.24 12.77
C ARG A 121 7.72 20.97 12.05
N LEU A 122 8.26 21.09 10.85
CA LEU A 122 8.77 19.95 10.08
C LEU A 122 9.91 19.23 10.81
N ASN A 123 10.85 19.96 11.41
CA ASN A 123 11.92 19.36 12.21
C ASN A 123 11.35 18.57 13.40
N LEU A 124 10.38 19.13 14.12
CA LEU A 124 9.72 18.45 15.24
C LEU A 124 8.94 17.21 14.79
N VAL A 125 8.34 17.23 13.60
CA VAL A 125 7.66 16.04 13.04
C VAL A 125 8.67 14.94 12.74
N VAL A 126 9.82 15.27 12.16
CA VAL A 126 10.90 14.30 11.89
C VAL A 126 11.48 13.76 13.19
N GLU A 127 11.78 14.63 14.15
CA GLU A 127 12.29 14.24 15.47
C GLU A 127 11.29 13.33 16.20
N SER A 128 10.00 13.69 16.19
CA SER A 128 8.94 12.86 16.78
C SER A 128 8.83 11.48 16.10
N ALA A 129 8.97 11.41 14.78
CA ALA A 129 8.97 10.14 14.06
C ALA A 129 10.21 9.28 14.42
N GLN A 130 11.38 9.91 14.57
CA GLN A 130 12.61 9.24 15.02
C GLN A 130 12.47 8.74 16.46
N SER A 131 11.99 9.56 17.39
CA SER A 131 11.75 9.14 18.78
C SER A 131 10.76 7.98 18.86
N LYS A 132 9.66 8.00 18.07
CA LYS A 132 8.72 6.88 18.01
C LYS A 132 9.36 5.60 17.50
N ALA A 133 10.20 5.69 16.46
CA ALA A 133 10.92 4.53 15.95
C ALA A 133 11.91 3.97 16.99
N GLN A 134 12.63 4.83 17.70
CA GLN A 134 13.54 4.44 18.78
C GLN A 134 12.79 3.78 19.94
N LEU A 135 11.63 4.32 20.34
CA LEU A 135 10.80 3.70 21.38
C LEU A 135 10.38 2.28 20.96
N GLN A 136 9.94 2.10 19.72
CA GLN A 136 9.55 0.79 19.20
C GLN A 136 10.74 -0.18 19.16
N GLU A 137 11.92 0.27 18.76
CA GLU A 137 13.15 -0.54 18.77
C GLU A 137 13.52 -0.99 20.20
N ILE A 138 13.37 -0.10 21.18
CA ILE A 138 13.61 -0.42 22.59
C ILE A 138 12.56 -1.43 23.09
N GLU A 139 11.28 -1.25 22.76
CA GLU A 139 10.21 -2.20 23.10
C GLU A 139 10.47 -3.59 22.51
N ASP A 140 10.84 -3.66 21.22
CA ASP A 140 11.18 -4.91 20.54
C ASP A 140 12.40 -5.59 21.18
N ARG A 141 13.42 -4.81 21.55
CA ARG A 141 14.62 -5.32 22.25
C ARG A 141 14.29 -5.85 23.64
N ILE A 142 13.41 -5.19 24.39
CA ILE A 142 12.95 -5.67 25.70
C ILE A 142 12.19 -6.99 25.53
N LEU A 143 11.30 -7.09 24.53
CA LEU A 143 10.57 -8.33 24.23
C LEU A 143 11.51 -9.48 23.87
N GLU A 144 12.53 -9.21 23.04
CA GLU A 144 13.54 -10.20 22.67
C GLU A 144 14.32 -10.70 23.89
N LEU A 145 14.82 -9.78 24.74
CA LEU A 145 15.56 -10.13 25.94
C LEU A 145 14.70 -10.91 26.95
N LEU A 146 13.43 -10.51 27.15
CA LEU A 146 12.48 -11.26 28.00
C LEU A 146 12.17 -12.66 27.44
N SER A 147 12.05 -12.79 26.12
CA SER A 147 11.79 -14.08 25.47
C SER A 147 13.00 -15.03 25.52
N ASN A 148 14.22 -14.48 25.49
CA ASN A 148 15.47 -15.25 25.51
C ASN A 148 15.99 -15.53 26.92
N ALA A 149 15.54 -14.77 27.93
CA ALA A 149 15.92 -14.97 29.33
C ALA A 149 15.46 -16.35 29.83
N LYS A 150 16.40 -17.28 29.96
CA LYS A 150 16.21 -18.56 30.66
C LYS A 150 16.89 -18.50 32.02
N GLY A 151 16.11 -18.28 33.08
CA GLY A 151 16.62 -18.22 34.47
C GLY A 151 16.12 -16.98 35.22
N ASN A 152 16.85 -16.57 36.26
CA ASN A 152 16.52 -15.40 37.06
C ASN A 152 16.81 -14.11 36.29
N ILE A 153 15.75 -13.43 35.88
CA ILE A 153 15.74 -12.22 35.04
C ILE A 153 16.49 -11.05 35.70
N LEU A 154 16.69 -11.09 37.02
CA LEU A 154 17.37 -10.06 37.81
C LEU A 154 18.90 -10.09 37.71
N ASP A 155 19.49 -11.16 37.14
CA ASP A 155 20.93 -11.29 36.96
C ASP A 155 21.41 -10.86 35.56
N ASP A 156 20.48 -10.47 34.68
CA ASP A 156 20.78 -10.05 33.31
C ASP A 156 21.03 -8.53 33.25
N GLU A 157 22.31 -8.14 33.37
CA GLU A 157 22.77 -6.76 33.28
C GLU A 157 22.34 -6.07 31.97
N GLU A 158 22.19 -6.81 30.88
CA GLU A 158 21.81 -6.25 29.58
C GLU A 158 20.32 -5.86 29.57
N LEU A 159 19.47 -6.67 30.19
CA LEU A 159 18.06 -6.38 30.39
C LEU A 159 17.86 -5.16 31.31
N ILE A 160 18.60 -5.08 32.42
CA ILE A 160 18.52 -3.95 33.38
C ILE A 160 18.92 -2.64 32.70
N ASN A 161 19.99 -2.64 31.90
CA ASN A 161 20.45 -1.44 31.18
C ASN A 161 19.46 -1.01 30.09
N THR A 162 18.82 -1.96 29.39
CA THR A 162 17.81 -1.67 28.36
C THR A 162 16.51 -1.13 28.98
N LEU A 163 16.09 -1.66 30.14
CA LEU A 163 14.97 -1.11 30.92
C LEU A 163 15.26 0.28 31.49
N ALA A 164 16.50 0.55 31.89
CA ALA A 164 16.91 1.86 32.40
C ALA A 164 16.92 2.93 31.31
N THR A 165 17.33 2.57 30.09
CA THR A 165 17.30 3.46 28.92
C THR A 165 15.88 3.73 28.41
N SER A 166 14.94 2.80 28.60
CA SER A 166 13.52 3.00 28.28
C SER A 166 12.77 3.94 29.23
N LYS A 167 13.32 4.26 30.41
CA LYS A 167 12.68 5.09 31.43
C LYS A 167 12.95 6.61 31.28
N LEU A 168 13.80 6.99 30.33
CA LEU A 168 14.19 8.38 30.01
C LEU A 168 13.55 8.81 28.69
#